data_AF-A0A9D1UND1-F1
#
_entry.id   AF-A0A9D1UND1-F1
#
_cell.length_a   1.000
_cell.length_b   1.000
_cell.length_c   1.000
_cell.angle_alpha   90.00
_cell.angle_beta   90.00
_cell.angle_gamma   90.00
#
_symmetry.space_group_name_H-M   'P 1'
#
loop_
_entity.id
_entity.type
_entity.pdbx_description
1 polymer ?
#
loop_
_entity_poly.entity_id
_entity_poly.type
_entity_poly.pdbx_seq_one_letter_code
_entity_poly.pdbx_strand_id
1 'polypeptide(L)'
;MSSKKGLLDQIINSSFAGKLGVPQGEKLRRYKKGEPALNGPVVLGGEGRVAEGVRDFLDSDYQFIEAETDVKKGAIIFDATGLKKPEDIKKLYDFFHPQMRKVAPSARFLVIGTTPELVEDNEERITQRAIEGFVRSLAKELLRGSTAQLIYVNPDVTDLSGLQAPVRFVLSGKSAYVDGQVIRVDNTQVTAPESWDEPTAGKVAVVTGAARGIGADIARLLAR
;
A
#
# COMPACT_ATOMS: atom_id res chain seq x y z
N MET A 1 -20.97 6.22 17.56
CA MET A 1 -21.74 7.48 17.59
C MET A 1 -21.45 8.24 16.30
N SER A 2 -22.43 8.43 15.42
CA SER A 2 -22.25 9.22 14.21
C SER A 2 -22.08 10.69 14.61
N SER A 3 -20.87 11.22 14.43
CA SER A 3 -20.65 12.67 14.44
C SER A 3 -21.67 13.32 13.50
N LYS A 4 -22.44 14.30 13.99
CA LYS A 4 -23.32 15.10 13.13
C LYS A 4 -22.40 15.84 12.16
N LYS A 5 -22.41 15.46 10.88
CA LYS A 5 -21.62 16.11 9.83
C LYS A 5 -21.89 17.61 9.87
N GLY A 6 -20.84 18.42 10.01
CA GLY A 6 -20.94 19.87 10.04
C GLY A 6 -21.54 20.41 8.74
N LEU A 7 -22.12 21.61 8.79
CA LEU A 7 -22.73 22.26 7.62
C LEU A 7 -21.74 22.36 6.43
N LEU A 8 -20.46 22.62 6.72
CA LEU A 8 -19.39 22.67 5.72
C LEU A 8 -19.11 21.30 5.09
N ASP A 9 -19.12 20.21 5.85
CA ASP A 9 -18.92 18.85 5.30
C ASP A 9 -20.07 18.43 4.38
N GLN A 10 -21.29 18.88 4.69
CA GLN A 10 -22.47 18.63 3.87
C GLN A 10 -22.42 19.43 2.57
N ILE A 11 -21.95 20.67 2.63
CA ILE A 11 -21.79 21.52 1.44
C ILE A 11 -20.65 21.02 0.57
N ILE A 12 -19.46 20.75 1.14
CA ILE A 12 -18.28 20.31 0.38
C ILE A 12 -18.54 18.99 -0.32
N ASN A 13 -19.22 18.02 0.30
CA ASN A 13 -19.54 16.73 -0.32
C ASN A 13 -20.94 16.68 -0.97
N SER A 14 -21.48 17.82 -1.40
CA SER A 14 -22.77 17.90 -2.09
C SER A 14 -22.60 17.85 -3.61
N SER A 15 -23.61 17.31 -4.29
CA SER A 15 -23.69 17.34 -5.76
C SER A 15 -23.67 18.78 -6.33
N PHE A 16 -24.14 19.76 -5.56
CA PHE A 16 -24.10 21.17 -5.92
C PHE A 16 -22.67 21.73 -5.87
N ALA A 17 -21.92 21.49 -4.79
CA ALA A 17 -20.53 21.91 -4.70
C ALA A 17 -19.63 21.18 -5.71
N GLY A 18 -19.91 19.90 -5.98
CA GLY A 18 -19.24 19.15 -7.05
C GLY A 18 -19.43 19.80 -8.43
N LYS A 19 -20.64 20.29 -8.74
CA LYS A 19 -20.90 21.06 -9.98
C LYS A 19 -20.20 22.42 -10.02
N LEU A 20 -19.85 22.97 -8.86
CA LEU A 20 -19.09 24.23 -8.70
C LEU A 20 -17.56 24.00 -8.63
N GLY A 21 -17.09 22.78 -8.87
CA GLY A 21 -15.65 22.47 -8.90
C GLY A 21 -15.02 22.22 -7.52
N VAL A 22 -15.82 22.12 -6.45
CA VAL A 22 -15.31 21.76 -5.12
C VAL A 22 -14.92 20.28 -5.10
N PRO A 23 -13.69 19.93 -4.70
CA PRO A 23 -13.26 18.54 -4.59
C PRO A 23 -14.18 17.72 -3.68
N GLN A 24 -14.64 16.57 -4.17
CA GLN A 24 -15.47 15.63 -3.42
C GLN A 24 -14.58 14.59 -2.75
N GLY A 25 -14.75 14.38 -1.45
CA GLY A 25 -14.04 13.33 -0.74
C GLY A 25 -14.52 11.94 -1.17
N GLU A 26 -13.59 11.05 -1.51
CA GLU A 26 -13.93 9.66 -1.79
C GLU A 26 -14.33 8.92 -0.50
N LYS A 27 -15.35 8.05 -0.57
CA LYS A 27 -15.65 7.13 0.53
C LYS A 27 -14.60 6.01 0.56
N LEU A 28 -13.55 6.22 1.34
CA LEU A 28 -12.42 5.29 1.45
C LEU A 28 -12.88 3.88 1.87
N ARG A 29 -12.46 2.88 1.08
CA ARG A 29 -12.67 1.47 1.41
C ARG A 29 -11.86 1.08 2.64
N ARG A 30 -12.55 0.61 3.69
CA ARG A 30 -11.95 0.11 4.93
C ARG A 30 -12.17 -1.39 5.08
N TYR A 31 -11.33 -2.05 5.88
CA TYR A 31 -11.46 -3.48 6.18
C TYR A 31 -12.86 -3.83 6.74
N LYS A 32 -13.39 -4.95 6.28
CA LYS A 32 -14.55 -5.64 6.83
C LYS A 32 -14.28 -7.14 6.81
N LYS A 33 -14.61 -7.83 7.90
CA LYS A 33 -14.40 -9.28 8.04
C LYS A 33 -15.18 -10.02 6.95
N GLY A 34 -14.53 -10.96 6.28
CA GLY A 34 -15.12 -11.77 5.20
C GLY A 34 -15.19 -11.09 3.82
N GLU A 35 -14.84 -9.81 3.69
CA GLU A 35 -14.64 -9.20 2.36
C GLU A 35 -13.20 -9.44 1.87
N PRO A 36 -12.96 -9.62 0.56
CA PRO A 36 -11.61 -9.76 0.01
C PRO A 36 -10.68 -8.60 0.41
N ALA A 37 -9.36 -8.81 0.43
CA ALA A 37 -8.43 -7.76 0.84
C ALA A 37 -8.49 -6.52 -0.08
N LEU A 38 -8.70 -6.70 -1.39
CA LEU A 38 -8.84 -5.66 -2.41
C LEU A 38 -10.21 -5.73 -3.11
N ASN A 39 -10.59 -4.67 -3.81
CA ASN A 39 -11.79 -4.60 -4.66
C ASN A 39 -11.49 -4.80 -6.16
N GLY A 40 -10.41 -5.52 -6.46
CA GLY A 40 -9.97 -5.82 -7.82
C GLY A 40 -8.64 -6.58 -7.81
N PRO A 41 -8.21 -7.08 -8.98
CA PRO A 41 -6.99 -7.86 -9.12
C PRO A 41 -5.72 -7.01 -8.94
N VAL A 42 -4.59 -7.71 -8.82
CA VAL A 42 -3.25 -7.15 -8.65
C VAL A 42 -2.49 -7.24 -9.97
N VAL A 43 -1.81 -6.15 -10.34
CA VAL A 43 -0.74 -6.19 -11.33
C VAL A 43 0.59 -6.10 -10.58
N LEU A 44 1.54 -6.94 -10.96
CA LEU A 44 2.90 -6.93 -10.46
C LEU A 44 3.84 -6.80 -11.66
N GLY A 45 4.74 -5.83 -11.61
CA GLY A 45 5.81 -5.69 -12.58
C GLY A 45 7.11 -5.23 -11.93
N GLY A 46 8.06 -4.84 -12.76
CA GLY A 46 9.43 -4.59 -12.32
C GLY A 46 10.30 -5.84 -12.42
N GLU A 47 11.59 -5.61 -12.50
CA GLU A 47 12.61 -6.65 -12.60
C GLU A 47 13.53 -6.46 -11.39
N GLY A 48 13.40 -7.34 -10.41
CA GLY A 48 14.15 -7.24 -9.17
C GLY A 48 14.13 -8.57 -8.42
N ARG A 49 14.64 -8.54 -7.19
CA ARG A 49 14.88 -9.75 -6.37
C ARG A 49 13.69 -10.17 -5.52
N VAL A 50 12.56 -9.45 -5.57
CA VAL A 50 11.42 -9.72 -4.68
C VAL A 50 10.11 -10.02 -5.42
N ALA A 51 10.01 -9.72 -6.72
CA ALA A 51 8.78 -9.89 -7.50
C ALA A 51 8.22 -11.33 -7.42
N GLU A 52 9.04 -12.34 -7.70
CA GLU A 52 8.62 -13.75 -7.68
C GLU A 52 8.07 -14.14 -6.29
N GLY A 53 8.85 -13.90 -5.23
CA GLY A 53 8.39 -14.24 -3.88
C GLY A 53 7.17 -13.43 -3.42
N VAL A 54 7.02 -12.16 -3.85
CA VAL A 54 5.81 -11.36 -3.60
C VAL A 54 4.60 -11.97 -4.29
N ARG A 55 4.76 -12.50 -5.51
CA ARG A 55 3.69 -13.24 -6.18
C ARG A 55 3.34 -14.50 -5.40
N ASP A 56 4.34 -15.29 -5.03
CA ASP A 56 4.16 -16.58 -4.37
C ASP A 56 3.41 -16.46 -3.05
N PHE A 57 3.80 -15.54 -2.16
CA PHE A 57 3.13 -15.42 -0.86
C PHE A 57 1.75 -14.76 -0.92
N LEU A 58 1.36 -14.18 -2.06
CA LEU A 58 0.05 -13.57 -2.29
C LEU A 58 -0.88 -14.44 -3.14
N ASP A 59 -0.37 -15.44 -3.86
CA ASP A 59 -1.10 -16.18 -4.90
C ASP A 59 -2.40 -16.82 -4.39
N SER A 60 -2.43 -17.29 -3.14
CA SER A 60 -3.63 -17.91 -2.56
C SER A 60 -4.78 -16.93 -2.29
N ASP A 61 -4.47 -15.65 -2.06
CA ASP A 61 -5.43 -14.67 -1.52
C ASP A 61 -5.72 -13.52 -2.49
N TYR A 62 -4.89 -13.37 -3.53
CA TYR A 62 -4.93 -12.26 -4.48
C TYR A 62 -4.95 -12.78 -5.92
N GLN A 63 -5.84 -12.21 -6.73
CA GLN A 63 -5.89 -12.53 -8.16
C GLN A 63 -4.89 -11.66 -8.92
N PHE A 64 -3.88 -12.28 -9.54
CA PHE A 64 -2.95 -11.60 -10.44
C PHE A 64 -3.47 -11.54 -11.88
N ILE A 65 -3.23 -10.42 -12.55
CA ILE A 65 -3.49 -10.23 -13.98
C ILE A 65 -2.30 -9.53 -14.64
N GLU A 66 -2.18 -9.67 -15.96
CA GLU A 66 -1.21 -8.93 -16.76
C GLU A 66 -1.58 -7.44 -16.85
N ALA A 67 -0.57 -6.57 -16.95
CA ALA A 67 -0.72 -5.12 -16.90
C ALA A 67 -1.62 -4.56 -18.03
N GLU A 68 -1.51 -5.18 -19.21
CA GLU A 68 -2.17 -4.81 -20.47
C GLU A 68 -3.69 -5.05 -20.43
N THR A 69 -4.14 -5.91 -19.52
CA THR A 69 -5.56 -6.27 -19.37
C THR A 69 -6.43 -5.03 -19.08
N ASP A 70 -7.61 -4.95 -19.69
CA ASP A 70 -8.51 -3.80 -19.53
C ASP A 70 -9.38 -3.82 -18.26
N VAL A 71 -9.15 -4.80 -17.38
CA VAL A 71 -9.82 -4.90 -16.08
C VAL A 71 -9.32 -3.80 -15.14
N LYS A 72 -10.21 -3.22 -14.33
CA LYS A 72 -9.84 -2.24 -13.30
C LYS A 72 -9.06 -2.92 -12.16
N LYS A 73 -7.84 -2.48 -11.93
CA LYS A 73 -6.93 -3.03 -10.91
C LYS A 73 -7.30 -2.55 -9.50
N GLY A 74 -7.26 -3.45 -8.52
CA GLY A 74 -7.34 -3.11 -7.10
C GLY A 74 -5.99 -2.72 -6.52
N ALA A 75 -4.90 -3.25 -7.08
CA ALA A 75 -3.55 -2.83 -6.74
C ALA A 75 -2.56 -2.95 -7.90
N ILE A 76 -1.49 -2.16 -7.82
CA ILE A 76 -0.38 -2.16 -8.75
C ILE A 76 0.91 -2.14 -7.92
N ILE A 77 1.74 -3.17 -8.10
CA ILE A 77 3.01 -3.37 -7.41
C ILE A 77 4.13 -3.26 -8.43
N PHE A 78 5.20 -2.55 -8.08
CA PHE A 78 6.43 -2.50 -8.87
C PHE A 78 7.64 -2.89 -8.01
N ASP A 79 8.34 -3.94 -8.42
CA ASP A 79 9.66 -4.28 -7.87
C ASP A 79 10.73 -3.37 -8.47
N ALA A 80 11.16 -2.39 -7.67
CA ALA A 80 12.22 -1.46 -8.01
C ALA A 80 13.59 -1.88 -7.44
N THR A 81 13.72 -3.06 -6.83
CA THR A 81 15.01 -3.49 -6.24
C THR A 81 16.10 -3.70 -7.29
N GLY A 82 15.73 -3.90 -8.57
CA GLY A 82 16.66 -3.96 -9.70
C GLY A 82 16.94 -2.63 -10.39
N LEU A 83 16.41 -1.48 -9.91
CA LEU A 83 16.80 -0.17 -10.43
C LEU A 83 18.16 0.22 -9.84
N LYS A 84 19.19 0.33 -10.68
CA LYS A 84 20.58 0.55 -10.24
C LYS A 84 21.12 1.90 -10.65
N LYS A 85 20.55 2.54 -11.68
CA LYS A 85 21.04 3.83 -12.18
C LYS A 85 19.94 4.89 -12.25
N PRO A 86 20.26 6.19 -12.16
CA PRO A 86 19.24 7.24 -12.19
C PRO A 86 18.33 7.17 -13.42
N GLU A 87 18.83 6.70 -14.57
CA GLU A 87 18.06 6.52 -15.80
C GLU A 87 16.96 5.45 -15.65
N ASP A 88 17.18 4.44 -14.79
CA ASP A 88 16.21 3.38 -14.52
C ASP A 88 14.92 3.90 -13.88
N ILE A 89 14.93 5.08 -13.26
CA ILE A 89 13.73 5.70 -12.67
C ILE A 89 12.62 5.87 -13.71
N LYS A 90 12.98 6.03 -15.00
CA LYS A 90 11.99 6.08 -16.10
C LYS A 90 11.12 4.82 -16.16
N LYS A 91 11.63 3.65 -15.76
CA LYS A 91 10.86 2.38 -15.74
C LYS A 91 9.63 2.47 -14.82
N LEU A 92 9.70 3.25 -13.73
CA LEU A 92 8.53 3.51 -12.88
C LEU A 92 7.43 4.24 -13.67
N TYR A 93 7.80 5.29 -14.40
CA TYR A 93 6.85 6.03 -15.24
C TYR A 93 6.24 5.13 -16.31
N ASP A 94 7.09 4.41 -17.06
CA ASP A 94 6.66 3.54 -18.17
C ASP A 94 5.69 2.45 -17.69
N PHE A 95 5.88 1.94 -16.48
CA PHE A 95 4.99 0.95 -15.89
C PHE A 95 3.69 1.53 -15.34
N PHE A 96 3.75 2.60 -14.53
CA PHE A 96 2.56 3.13 -13.85
C PHE A 96 1.67 3.97 -14.77
N HIS A 97 2.25 4.77 -15.67
CA HIS A 97 1.51 5.75 -16.47
C HIS A 97 0.36 5.14 -17.30
N PRO A 98 0.53 4.01 -18.01
CA PRO A 98 -0.55 3.38 -18.78
C PRO A 98 -1.70 2.86 -17.90
N GLN A 99 -1.45 2.63 -16.62
CA GLN A 99 -2.40 2.00 -15.70
C GLN A 99 -3.22 3.03 -14.89
N MET A 100 -2.81 4.30 -14.85
CA MET A 100 -3.40 5.34 -13.97
C MET A 100 -4.91 5.52 -14.14
N ARG A 101 -5.47 5.29 -15.33
CA ARG A 101 -6.91 5.39 -15.60
C ARG A 101 -7.66 4.05 -15.45
N LYS A 102 -6.94 2.95 -15.25
CA LYS A 102 -7.47 1.58 -15.19
C LYS A 102 -7.46 1.02 -13.77
N VAL A 103 -7.71 1.85 -12.77
CA VAL A 103 -7.77 1.44 -11.36
C VAL A 103 -9.16 1.56 -10.76
N ALA A 104 -9.46 0.66 -9.83
CA ALA A 104 -10.64 0.72 -8.98
C ALA A 104 -10.54 1.93 -8.02
N PRO A 105 -11.67 2.46 -7.50
CA PRO A 105 -11.59 3.42 -6.40
C PRO A 105 -10.92 2.77 -5.19
N SER A 106 -10.17 3.55 -4.43
CA SER A 106 -9.33 3.06 -3.31
C SER A 106 -8.31 2.00 -3.73
N ALA A 107 -7.69 2.15 -4.91
CA ALA A 107 -6.62 1.26 -5.34
C ALA A 107 -5.33 1.47 -4.52
N ARG A 108 -4.45 0.46 -4.56
CA ARG A 108 -3.18 0.46 -3.83
C ARG A 108 -2.01 0.44 -4.79
N PHE A 109 -1.16 1.46 -4.71
CA PHE A 109 0.09 1.54 -5.43
C PHE A 109 1.22 1.24 -4.46
N LEU A 110 2.08 0.29 -4.82
CA LEU A 110 3.21 -0.12 -4.01
C LEU A 110 4.46 -0.17 -4.87
N VAL A 111 5.50 0.51 -4.43
CA VAL A 111 6.85 0.32 -4.95
C VAL A 111 7.67 -0.37 -3.88
N ILE A 112 8.43 -1.39 -4.25
CA ILE A 112 9.36 -2.09 -3.35
C ILE A 112 10.78 -1.82 -3.83
N GLY A 113 11.57 -1.12 -3.01
CA GLY A 113 12.96 -0.78 -3.30
C GLY A 113 13.94 -1.42 -2.33
N THR A 114 15.23 -1.27 -2.59
CA THR A 114 16.30 -1.67 -1.68
C THR A 114 16.61 -0.51 -0.72
N THR A 115 16.84 -0.82 0.56
CA THR A 115 17.17 0.18 1.59
C THR A 115 18.41 0.98 1.18
N PRO A 116 18.31 2.28 0.86
CA PRO A 116 19.41 3.01 0.22
C PRO A 116 20.67 3.10 1.07
N GLU A 117 20.53 3.16 2.40
CA GLU A 117 21.67 3.26 3.31
C GLU A 117 22.50 1.99 3.41
N LEU A 118 21.99 0.86 2.92
CA LEU A 118 22.65 -0.44 2.93
C LEU A 118 23.22 -0.83 1.55
N VAL A 119 23.09 0.05 0.56
CA VAL A 119 23.64 -0.14 -0.78
C VAL A 119 25.07 0.42 -0.83
N GLU A 120 26.02 -0.39 -1.29
CA GLU A 120 27.42 0.01 -1.43
C GLU A 120 27.67 0.90 -2.66
N ASP A 121 27.03 0.59 -3.79
CA ASP A 121 27.16 1.37 -5.02
C ASP A 121 26.44 2.72 -4.92
N ASN A 122 27.13 3.80 -5.29
CA ASN A 122 26.61 5.16 -5.15
C ASN A 122 25.46 5.46 -6.13
N GLU A 123 25.53 4.95 -7.37
CA GLU A 123 24.46 5.16 -8.35
C GLU A 123 23.19 4.45 -7.90
N GLU A 124 23.29 3.20 -7.45
CA GLU A 124 22.15 2.44 -6.94
C GLU A 124 21.59 3.13 -5.70
N ARG A 125 22.43 3.55 -4.76
CA ARG A 125 21.97 4.26 -3.55
C ARG A 125 21.18 5.52 -3.88
N ILE A 126 21.66 6.34 -4.82
CA ILE A 126 20.97 7.57 -5.28
C ILE A 126 19.65 7.20 -5.95
N THR A 127 19.67 6.19 -6.81
CA THR A 127 18.50 5.69 -7.56
C THR A 127 17.42 5.22 -6.61
N GLN A 128 17.77 4.34 -5.66
CA GLN A 128 16.83 3.82 -4.67
C GLN A 128 16.26 4.95 -3.80
N ARG A 129 17.10 5.90 -3.37
CA ARG A 129 16.64 7.06 -2.60
C ARG A 129 15.65 7.94 -3.37
N ALA A 130 15.84 8.09 -4.68
CA ALA A 130 15.00 8.94 -5.54
C ALA A 130 13.57 8.38 -5.70
N ILE A 131 13.37 7.08 -5.53
CA ILE A 131 12.05 6.41 -5.60
C ILE A 131 11.06 7.05 -4.61
N GLU A 132 11.50 7.48 -3.43
CA GLU A 132 10.61 8.15 -2.48
C GLU A 132 9.98 9.43 -3.06
N GLY A 133 10.76 10.21 -3.82
CA GLY A 133 10.26 11.42 -4.48
C GLY A 133 9.18 11.09 -5.52
N PHE A 134 9.38 10.01 -6.27
CA PHE A 134 8.38 9.48 -7.20
C PHE A 134 7.10 9.05 -6.47
N VAL A 135 7.21 8.22 -5.43
CA VAL A 135 6.05 7.69 -4.69
C VAL A 135 5.25 8.79 -4.01
N ARG A 136 5.92 9.78 -3.39
CA ARG A 136 5.23 10.93 -2.77
C ARG A 136 4.54 11.83 -3.80
N SER A 137 5.09 11.96 -5.00
CA SER A 137 4.44 12.68 -6.09
C SER A 137 3.24 11.89 -6.62
N LEU A 138 3.40 10.59 -6.84
CA LEU A 138 2.32 9.68 -7.24
C LEU A 138 1.15 9.74 -6.26
N ALA A 139 1.40 9.67 -4.94
CA ALA A 139 0.37 9.80 -3.90
C ALA A 139 -0.48 11.08 -4.05
N LYS A 140 0.13 12.21 -4.45
CA LYS A 140 -0.57 13.49 -4.64
C LYS A 140 -1.36 13.59 -5.94
N GLU A 141 -0.98 12.81 -6.95
CA GLU A 141 -1.64 12.77 -8.25
C GLU A 141 -2.75 11.73 -8.32
N LEU A 142 -2.71 10.73 -7.45
CA LEU A 142 -3.73 9.70 -7.36
C LEU A 142 -5.09 10.28 -6.97
N LEU A 143 -6.13 9.77 -7.63
CA LEU A 143 -7.51 10.16 -7.39
C LEU A 143 -8.31 9.03 -6.76
N ARG A 144 -9.56 9.33 -6.40
CA ARG A 144 -10.58 8.35 -5.95
C ARG A 144 -10.11 7.52 -4.76
N GLY A 145 -9.44 8.17 -3.80
CA GLY A 145 -9.01 7.57 -2.54
C GLY A 145 -7.94 6.48 -2.67
N SER A 146 -7.25 6.42 -3.81
CA SER A 146 -6.10 5.54 -4.01
C SER A 146 -4.90 6.05 -3.22
N THR A 147 -4.00 5.14 -2.83
CA THR A 147 -2.82 5.47 -2.01
C THR A 147 -1.55 4.91 -2.64
N ALA A 148 -0.41 5.57 -2.47
CA ALA A 148 0.90 5.10 -2.93
C ALA A 148 1.91 4.99 -1.79
N GLN A 149 2.56 3.84 -1.68
CA GLN A 149 3.49 3.51 -0.60
C GLN A 149 4.82 3.00 -1.15
N LEU A 150 5.89 3.23 -0.39
CA LEU A 150 7.21 2.67 -0.65
C LEU A 150 7.59 1.72 0.49
N ILE A 151 7.92 0.48 0.16
CA ILE A 151 8.57 -0.44 1.08
C ILE A 151 10.05 -0.53 0.67
N TYR A 152 10.95 -0.15 1.56
CA TYR A 152 12.36 -0.52 1.43
C TYR A 152 12.61 -1.85 2.12
N VAL A 153 13.26 -2.77 1.42
CA VAL A 153 13.70 -4.06 1.95
C VAL A 153 15.22 -4.07 2.08
N ASN A 154 15.73 -4.67 3.15
CA ASN A 154 17.17 -4.84 3.35
C ASN A 154 17.78 -5.69 2.20
N PRO A 155 18.92 -5.29 1.59
CA PRO A 155 19.59 -6.05 0.52
C PRO A 155 19.93 -7.49 0.91
N ASP A 156 20.23 -7.74 2.18
CA ASP A 156 20.65 -9.06 2.71
C ASP A 156 19.48 -9.99 3.05
N VAL A 157 18.25 -9.60 2.70
CA VAL A 157 17.06 -10.46 2.86
C VAL A 157 17.19 -11.67 1.95
N THR A 158 17.27 -12.84 2.58
CA THR A 158 17.25 -14.17 1.94
C THR A 158 15.90 -14.88 2.05
N ASP A 159 15.09 -14.47 3.03
CA ASP A 159 13.73 -14.94 3.29
C ASP A 159 12.76 -13.76 3.34
N LEU A 160 11.71 -13.80 2.53
CA LEU A 160 10.72 -12.73 2.38
C LEU A 160 9.61 -12.77 3.44
N SER A 161 9.71 -13.62 4.45
CA SER A 161 8.73 -13.72 5.54
C SER A 161 8.44 -12.38 6.23
N GLY A 162 9.46 -11.55 6.47
CA GLY A 162 9.31 -10.21 7.04
C GLY A 162 8.57 -9.22 6.13
N LEU A 163 8.51 -9.47 4.82
CA LEU A 163 7.85 -8.62 3.84
C LEU A 163 6.34 -8.89 3.74
N GLN A 164 5.88 -10.08 4.12
CA GLN A 164 4.49 -10.51 3.93
C GLN A 164 3.49 -9.59 4.64
N ALA A 165 3.70 -9.28 5.91
CA ALA A 165 2.78 -8.46 6.70
C ALA A 165 2.70 -6.99 6.20
N PRO A 166 3.83 -6.29 5.94
CA PRO A 166 3.81 -4.97 5.31
C PRO A 166 3.07 -4.94 3.97
N VAL A 167 3.35 -5.90 3.09
CA VAL A 167 2.73 -5.97 1.75
C VAL A 167 1.22 -6.23 1.86
N ARG A 168 0.79 -7.20 2.68
CA ARG A 168 -0.63 -7.49 2.94
C ARG A 168 -1.36 -6.32 3.60
N PHE A 169 -0.69 -5.58 4.49
CA PHE A 169 -1.25 -4.36 5.08
C PHE A 169 -1.52 -3.31 4.00
N VAL A 170 -0.52 -3.00 3.17
CA VAL A 170 -0.66 -2.02 2.07
C VAL A 170 -1.73 -2.46 1.08
N LEU A 171 -1.74 -3.73 0.68
CA LEU A 171 -2.69 -4.34 -0.25
C LEU A 171 -4.03 -4.71 0.42
N SER A 172 -4.58 -3.81 1.24
CA SER A 172 -5.86 -4.06 1.90
C SER A 172 -6.69 -2.80 2.17
N GLY A 173 -7.92 -3.00 2.65
CA GLY A 173 -8.71 -1.94 3.28
C GLY A 173 -8.16 -1.44 4.63
N LYS A 174 -7.14 -2.09 5.21
CA LYS A 174 -6.57 -1.70 6.52
C LYS A 174 -5.67 -0.45 6.39
N SER A 175 -5.03 -0.25 5.24
CA SER A 175 -4.13 0.90 4.93
C SER A 175 -4.85 2.14 4.39
N ALA A 176 -6.18 2.23 4.52
CA ALA A 176 -7.01 3.22 3.82
C ALA A 176 -6.64 4.69 4.02
N TYR A 177 -5.91 5.02 5.09
CA TYR A 177 -5.50 6.40 5.42
C TYR A 177 -3.96 6.53 5.58
N VAL A 178 -3.20 5.57 5.04
CA VAL A 178 -1.74 5.62 5.00
C VAL A 178 -1.32 5.85 3.56
N ASP A 179 -0.76 7.03 3.28
CA ASP A 179 -0.49 7.48 1.91
C ASP A 179 0.81 8.30 1.81
N GLY A 180 1.58 8.08 0.75
CA GLY A 180 2.88 8.69 0.51
C GLY A 180 3.94 8.34 1.56
N GLN A 181 3.82 7.21 2.26
CA GLN A 181 4.73 6.83 3.35
C GLN A 181 5.77 5.81 2.91
N VAL A 182 6.84 5.76 3.71
CA VAL A 182 7.96 4.82 3.56
C VAL A 182 7.92 3.84 4.74
N ILE A 183 7.95 2.55 4.43
CA ILE A 183 8.05 1.45 5.39
C ILE A 183 9.41 0.78 5.17
N ARG A 184 10.11 0.44 6.25
CA ARG A 184 11.40 -0.28 6.17
C ARG A 184 11.24 -1.68 6.74
N VAL A 185 11.73 -2.66 6.00
CA VAL A 185 11.75 -4.08 6.37
C VAL A 185 13.22 -4.49 6.45
N ASP A 186 13.64 -4.92 7.63
CA ASP A 186 14.98 -5.45 7.85
C ASP A 186 15.08 -6.92 7.38
N ASN A 187 16.18 -7.60 7.73
CA ASN A 187 16.41 -9.00 7.38
C ASN A 187 15.98 -9.99 8.49
N THR A 188 15.14 -9.54 9.43
CA THR A 188 14.61 -10.42 10.48
C THR A 188 13.63 -11.42 9.90
N GLN A 189 13.86 -12.70 10.14
CA GLN A 189 12.91 -13.76 9.80
C GLN A 189 11.69 -13.70 10.71
N VAL A 190 10.50 -13.86 10.13
CA VAL A 190 9.22 -13.75 10.86
C VAL A 190 8.39 -15.00 10.61
N THR A 191 7.84 -15.58 11.67
CA THR A 191 6.84 -16.64 11.51
C THR A 191 5.49 -16.02 11.15
N ALA A 192 4.92 -16.44 10.02
CA ALA A 192 3.56 -16.04 9.64
C ALA A 192 2.54 -16.49 10.70
N PRO A 193 1.47 -15.70 10.95
CA PRO A 193 0.40 -16.14 11.83
C PRO A 193 -0.32 -17.36 11.25
N GLU A 194 -0.97 -18.14 12.10
CA GLU A 194 -1.84 -19.24 11.65
C GLU A 194 -2.98 -18.75 10.75
N SER A 195 -3.46 -17.53 10.99
CA SER A 195 -4.48 -16.86 10.18
C SER A 195 -4.16 -15.38 9.97
N TRP A 196 -4.21 -14.94 8.71
CA TRP A 196 -4.06 -13.51 8.34
C TRP A 196 -5.29 -12.67 8.68
N ASP A 197 -6.44 -13.31 8.90
CA ASP A 197 -7.66 -12.65 9.38
C ASP A 197 -7.61 -12.40 10.89
N GLU A 198 -6.93 -13.27 11.65
CA GLU A 198 -6.80 -13.18 13.11
C GLU A 198 -5.31 -13.21 13.54
N PRO A 199 -4.48 -12.26 13.08
CA PRO A 199 -3.01 -12.32 13.23
C PRO A 199 -2.53 -12.15 14.67
N THR A 200 -3.39 -11.67 15.58
CA THR A 200 -3.11 -11.48 17.01
C THR A 200 -3.72 -12.59 17.87
N ALA A 201 -4.23 -13.67 17.28
CA ALA A 201 -4.78 -14.80 18.02
C ALA A 201 -3.78 -15.34 19.06
N GLY A 202 -4.27 -15.58 20.28
CA GLY A 202 -3.45 -16.06 21.40
C GLY A 202 -2.46 -15.03 21.98
N LYS A 203 -2.47 -13.77 21.53
CA LYS A 203 -1.59 -12.72 22.06
C LYS A 203 -2.28 -11.90 23.15
N VAL A 204 -1.49 -11.41 24.11
CA VAL A 204 -1.93 -10.46 25.13
C VAL A 204 -1.39 -9.08 24.76
N ALA A 205 -2.29 -8.09 24.66
CA ALA A 205 -1.93 -6.71 24.34
C ALA A 205 -2.32 -5.76 25.47
N VAL A 206 -1.41 -4.85 25.84
CA VAL A 206 -1.66 -3.77 26.79
C VAL A 206 -1.87 -2.47 26.03
N VAL A 207 -3.04 -1.84 26.20
CA VAL A 207 -3.37 -0.55 25.58
C VAL A 207 -3.60 0.49 26.66
N THR A 208 -2.71 1.47 26.76
CA THR A 208 -2.86 2.59 27.70
C THR A 208 -3.85 3.62 27.15
N GLY A 209 -4.55 4.34 28.05
CA GLY A 209 -5.53 5.35 27.62
C GLY A 209 -6.74 4.78 26.84
N ALA A 210 -7.07 3.50 27.03
CA ALA A 210 -8.08 2.79 26.24
C ALA A 210 -9.55 3.13 26.56
N ALA A 211 -9.81 4.11 27.43
CA ALA A 211 -11.17 4.44 27.87
C ALA A 211 -12.04 5.05 26.76
N ARG A 212 -11.45 5.75 25.77
CA ARG A 212 -12.17 6.42 24.68
C ARG A 212 -11.24 6.76 23.51
N GLY A 213 -11.83 7.26 22.40
CA GLY A 213 -11.09 7.73 21.24
C GLY A 213 -10.19 6.65 20.61
N ILE A 214 -9.02 7.07 20.13
CA ILE A 214 -8.07 6.20 19.42
C ILE A 214 -7.64 5.00 20.28
N GLY A 215 -7.40 5.19 21.58
CA GLY A 215 -7.02 4.08 22.47
C GLY A 215 -8.09 2.99 22.53
N ALA A 216 -9.37 3.38 22.62
CA ALA A 216 -10.49 2.44 22.58
C ALA A 216 -10.66 1.77 21.20
N ASP A 217 -10.38 2.49 20.11
CA ASP A 217 -10.39 1.92 18.75
C ASP A 217 -9.25 0.91 18.55
N ILE A 218 -8.05 1.18 19.09
CA ILE A 218 -6.91 0.25 19.06
C ILE A 218 -7.25 -1.03 19.83
N ALA A 219 -7.80 -0.91 21.05
CA ALA A 219 -8.20 -2.07 21.83
C ALA A 219 -9.23 -2.94 21.09
N ARG A 220 -10.23 -2.31 20.45
CA ARG A 220 -11.21 -3.01 19.60
C ARG A 220 -10.58 -3.65 18.36
N LEU A 221 -9.57 -3.02 17.77
CA LEU A 221 -8.88 -3.54 16.59
C LEU A 221 -8.03 -4.76 16.94
N LEU A 222 -7.28 -4.71 18.04
CA LEU A 222 -6.40 -5.80 18.48
C LEU A 222 -7.17 -7.05 18.94
N ALA A 223 -8.41 -6.87 19.39
CA ALA A 223 -9.31 -7.94 19.82
C ALA A 223 -10.15 -8.58 18.70
N ARG A 224 -10.10 -8.03 17.47
CA ARG A 224 -10.94 -8.46 16.34
C ARG A 224 -10.14 -9.29 15.34
#